data_AF-A0A2D8XCV4-F1
#
_entry.id   AF-A0A2D8XCV4-F1
#
_cell.length_a   1.000
_cell.length_b   1.000
_cell.length_c   1.000
_cell.angle_alpha   90.00
_cell.angle_beta   90.00
_cell.angle_gamma   90.00
#
_symmetry.space_group_name_H-M   'P 1'
#
loop_
_entity.id
_entity.type
_entity.pdbx_description
1 polymer ?
#
loop_
_entity_poly.entity_id
_entity_poly.type
_entity_poly.pdbx_seq_one_letter_code
_entity_poly.pdbx_strand_id
1 'polypeptide(L)' 'MNDISQDDVNAIKHINFVTNNSHDLITELYEDLMERDHNQAKLKAQKVCKVMADLIQSLSDEV' A
#
# COMPACT_ATOMS: atom_id res chain seq x y z
N MET A 1 -17.00 24.60 -16.08
CA MET A 1 -16.37 23.80 -15.02
C MET A 1 -15.77 22.62 -15.75
N ASN A 2 -14.44 22.43 -15.73
CA ASN A 2 -13.85 21.28 -16.41
C ASN A 2 -14.35 20.02 -15.71
N ASP A 3 -15.11 19.19 -16.41
CA ASP A 3 -15.52 17.89 -15.90
C ASP A 3 -14.26 17.06 -15.66
N ILE A 4 -13.99 16.75 -14.40
CA ILE A 4 -12.88 15.88 -14.03
C ILE A 4 -13.22 14.47 -14.54
N SER A 5 -12.30 13.83 -15.26
CA SER A 5 -12.49 12.47 -15.75
C SER A 5 -12.74 11.52 -14.57
N GLN A 6 -13.74 10.66 -14.69
CA GLN A 6 -14.00 9.63 -13.70
C GLN A 6 -12.82 8.64 -13.59
N ASP A 7 -12.09 8.45 -14.68
CA ASP A 7 -10.89 7.61 -14.72
C ASP A 7 -9.76 8.22 -13.89
N ASP A 8 -9.55 9.54 -14.00
CA ASP A 8 -8.56 10.26 -13.18
C ASP A 8 -8.90 10.15 -11.69
N VAL A 9 -10.18 10.28 -11.33
CA VAL A 9 -10.65 10.12 -9.95
C VAL A 9 -10.38 8.70 -9.43
N ASN A 10 -10.62 7.69 -10.28
CA ASN A 10 -10.41 6.29 -9.91
C ASN A 10 -8.92 5.97 -9.76
N ALA A 11 -8.07 6.46 -10.67
CA ALA A 11 -6.63 6.32 -10.59
C ALA A 11 -6.06 6.96 -9.32
N ILE A 12 -6.46 8.20 -9.00
CA ILE A 12 -6.03 8.90 -7.79
C ILE A 12 -6.49 8.14 -6.54
N LYS A 13 -7.72 7.60 -6.52
CA LYS A 13 -8.19 6.78 -5.39
C LYS A 13 -7.34 5.52 -5.21
N HIS A 14 -7.01 4.83 -6.29
CA HIS A 14 -6.16 3.64 -6.22
C HIS A 14 -4.76 3.98 -5.69
N ILE A 15 -4.14 5.04 -6.23
CA ILE A 15 -2.83 5.54 -5.78
C ILE A 15 -2.87 5.83 -4.29
N ASN A 16 -3.82 6.65 -3.83
CA ASN A 16 -3.95 6.99 -2.41
C ASN A 16 -4.20 5.77 -1.52
N PHE A 17 -5.00 4.81 -1.99
CA PHE A 17 -5.25 3.58 -1.24
C PHE A 17 -3.95 2.79 -1.04
N VAL A 18 -3.14 2.62 -2.09
CA VAL A 18 -1.90 1.85 -2.00
C VAL A 18 -0.84 2.59 -1.19
N THR A 19 -0.62 3.88 -1.47
CA THR A 19 0.47 4.64 -0.84
C THR A 19 0.23 4.89 0.64
N ASN A 20 -0.99 5.26 1.04
CA ASN A 20 -1.31 5.50 2.45
C ASN A 20 -1.26 4.21 3.26
N ASN A 21 -1.87 3.12 2.76
CA ASN A 21 -1.80 1.83 3.47
C ASN A 21 -0.35 1.32 3.59
N SER A 22 0.47 1.52 2.57
CA SER A 22 1.88 1.11 2.61
C SER A 22 2.65 1.92 3.64
N HIS A 23 2.45 3.24 3.66
CA HIS A 23 3.06 4.13 4.63
C HIS A 23 2.71 3.71 6.06
N ASP A 24 1.42 3.56 6.36
CA ASP A 24 0.95 3.21 7.71
C ASP A 24 1.48 1.85 8.16
N LEU A 25 1.42 0.83 7.30
CA LEU A 25 1.95 -0.51 7.59
C LEU A 25 3.47 -0.51 7.83
N ILE A 26 4.22 0.32 7.10
CA ILE A 26 5.67 0.43 7.26
C ILE A 26 6.02 1.16 8.56
N THR A 27 5.26 2.20 8.93
CA THR A 27 5.43 2.88 10.23
C THR A 27 5.16 1.91 11.38
N GLU A 28 4.04 1.18 11.33
CA GLU A 28 3.72 0.18 12.34
C GLU A 28 4.76 -0.95 12.41
N LEU A 29 5.32 -1.37 11.27
CA LEU A 29 6.40 -2.34 11.22
C LEU A 29 7.66 -1.80 11.90
N TYR A 30 8.01 -0.54 11.64
CA TYR A 30 9.15 0.11 12.27
C TYR A 30 8.98 0.15 13.80
N GLU A 31 7.79 0.49 14.29
CA GLU A 31 7.49 0.50 15.72
C GLU A 31 7.65 -0.90 16.34
N ASP A 32 7.08 -1.95 15.74
CA ASP A 32 7.23 -3.32 16.24
C ASP A 32 8.71 -3.76 16.30
N LEU A 33 9.51 -3.36 15.31
CA LEU A 33 10.95 -3.65 15.27
C LEU A 33 11.70 -2.93 16.40
N MET A 34 11.32 -1.68 16.71
CA MET A 34 11.87 -0.90 17.81
C MET A 34 11.51 -1.52 19.17
N GLU A 35 10.27 -1.99 19.33
CA GLU A 35 9.79 -2.67 20.53
C GLU A 35 10.27 -4.13 20.65
N ARG A 36 10.93 -4.66 19.61
CA ARG A 36 11.37 -6.05 19.48
C ARG A 36 10.21 -7.06 19.50
N ASP A 37 9.00 -6.65 19.13
CA ASP A 37 7.90 -7.57 18.86
C ASP A 37 8.09 -8.23 17.49
N HIS A 38 8.93 -9.26 17.46
CA HIS A 38 9.26 -9.98 16.23
C HIS A 38 8.06 -10.70 15.61
N ASN A 39 7.02 -11.02 16.38
CA ASN A 39 5.84 -11.70 15.87
C ASN A 39 4.98 -10.73 15.05
N GLN A 40 4.70 -9.55 15.60
CA GLN A 40 3.93 -8.51 14.89
C GLN A 40 4.73 -7.94 13.72
N ALA A 41 6.04 -7.69 13.90
CA ALA A 41 6.91 -7.24 12.83
C ALA A 41 6.89 -8.21 11.63
N LYS A 42 6.96 -9.52 11.89
CA LYS A 42 6.87 -10.53 10.82
C LYS A 42 5.53 -10.48 10.09
N LEU A 43 4.44 -10.34 10.83
CA LEU A 43 3.09 -10.29 10.26
C LEU A 43 2.89 -9.03 9.41
N LYS A 44 3.37 -7.87 9.87
CA LYS A 44 3.30 -6.61 9.11
C LYS A 44 4.20 -6.63 7.89
N ALA A 45 5.42 -7.17 7.99
CA ALA A 45 6.31 -7.36 6.84
C ALA A 45 5.65 -8.22 5.74
N GLN A 46 4.98 -9.31 6.11
CA GLN A 46 4.24 -10.14 5.15
C GLN A 46 3.08 -9.38 4.47
N LYS A 47 2.37 -8.53 5.22
CA LYS A 47 1.31 -7.67 4.65
C LYS A 47 1.89 -6.67 3.65
N VAL A 48 3.02 -6.03 3.97
CA VAL A 48 3.71 -5.11 3.04
C VAL A 48 4.09 -5.85 1.75
N CYS A 49 4.68 -7.04 1.84
CA CYS A 49 5.00 -7.85 0.66
C CYS A 49 3.77 -8.14 -0.21
N LYS A 50 2.63 -8.46 0.41
CA LYS A 50 1.38 -8.69 -0.32
C LYS A 50 0.89 -7.44 -1.04
N VAL A 51 0.84 -6.29 -0.37
CA VAL A 51 0.40 -5.02 -1.00
C VAL A 51 1.28 -4.67 -2.20
N MET A 52 2.59 -4.85 -2.08
CA MET A 52 3.52 -4.60 -3.20
C MET A 52 3.33 -5.59 -4.35
N ALA A 53 3.09 -6.87 -4.06
CA ALA A 53 2.80 -7.87 -5.09
C ALA A 53 1.48 -7.57 -5.82
N ASP A 54 0.44 -7.20 -5.08
CA ASP A 54 -0.87 -6.84 -5.64
C ASP A 54 -0.75 -5.58 -6.52
N LEU A 55 0.06 -4.59 -6.11
CA LEU A 55 0.37 -3.40 -6.93
C LEU A 55 1.10 -3.79 -8.22
N ILE A 56 2.15 -4.61 -8.14
CA ILE A 56 2.91 -5.05 -9.32
C ILE A 56 2.00 -5.78 -10.31
N GLN A 57 1.12 -6.67 -9.82
CA GLN A 57 0.15 -7.37 -10.66
C GLN A 57 -0.82 -6.39 -11.33
N SER A 58 -1.40 -5.46 -10.56
CA SER A 58 -2.31 -4.43 -11.11
C SER A 58 -1.66 -3.62 -12.22
N LEU A 59 -0.39 -3.21 -12.03
CA LEU A 59 0.36 -2.46 -13.04
C LEU A 59 0.72 -3.32 -14.26
N SER A 60 0.83 -4.64 -14.10
CA SER A 60 1.14 -5.56 -15.21
C SER A 60 -0.09 -5.89 -16.04
N ASP A 61 -1.28 -5.92 -15.44
CA ASP A 61 -2.55 -6.18 -16.12
C ASP A 61 -3.03 -4.99 -16.98
N GLU A 62 -2.49 -3.79 -16.74
CA GLU A 62 -2.76 -2.57 -17.51
C GLU A 62 -1.87 -2.41 -18.77
N VAL A 63 -0.91 -3.31 -19.01
CA VAL A 63 0.07 -3.27 -20.13
C VAL A 63 -0.30 -4.20 -21.27
#